data_AF-A0A1Y5SE80-F1
#
_entry.id   AF-A0A1Y5SE80-F1
#
_cell.length_a   1.000
_cell.length_b   1.000
_cell.length_c   1.000
_cell.angle_alpha   90.00
_cell.angle_beta   90.00
_cell.angle_gamma   90.00
#
_symmetry.space_group_name_H-M   'P 1'
#
loop_
_entity.id
_entity.type
_entity.pdbx_description
1 polymer ?
#
loop_
_entity_poly.entity_id
_entity_poly.type
_entity_poly.pdbx_seq_one_letter_code
_entity_poly.pdbx_strand_id
1 'polypeptide(L)' 'MKSFLPFAAALAALAAAPAGAGQILISNVNVFDGVNEALIEKANVLVEGEMIAAISTDPISAGGR' A
#
# COMPACT_ATOMS: atom_id res chain seq x y z
N MET A 1 -52.83 -15.17 -19.30
CA MET A 1 -52.35 -14.11 -18.40
C MET A 1 -51.93 -14.73 -17.08
N LYS A 2 -50.62 -14.83 -16.81
CA LYS A 2 -50.00 -14.88 -15.48
C LYS A 2 -48.49 -14.81 -15.68
N SER A 3 -48.02 -13.57 -15.58
CA SER A 3 -46.63 -13.20 -15.36
C SER A 3 -46.08 -13.95 -14.15
N PHE A 4 -44.87 -14.51 -14.28
CA PHE A 4 -44.02 -14.87 -13.15
C PHE A 4 -42.70 -14.14 -13.37
N LEU A 5 -42.44 -13.14 -12.52
CA LEU A 5 -41.22 -12.34 -12.56
C LEU A 5 -40.00 -13.21 -12.18
N PRO A 6 -38.85 -13.09 -12.86
CA PRO A 6 -37.63 -13.73 -12.40
C PRO A 6 -37.10 -12.98 -11.18
N PHE A 7 -36.85 -13.74 -10.11
CA PHE A 7 -36.15 -13.31 -8.91
C PHE A 7 -34.68 -13.02 -9.28
N ALA A 8 -34.37 -11.76 -9.57
CA ALA A 8 -33.02 -11.32 -9.88
C ALA A 8 -32.18 -11.34 -8.59
N ALA A 9 -31.25 -12.29 -8.50
CA ALA A 9 -30.23 -12.31 -7.46
C ALA A 9 -29.23 -11.18 -7.70
N ALA A 10 -29.31 -10.12 -6.88
CA ALA A 10 -28.29 -9.09 -6.81
C ALA A 10 -27.06 -9.63 -6.08
N LEU A 11 -26.08 -10.15 -6.82
CA LEU A 11 -24.76 -10.43 -6.29
C LEU A 11 -24.03 -9.09 -6.13
N ALA A 12 -24.08 -8.50 -4.94
CA ALA A 12 -23.30 -7.32 -4.61
C ALA A 12 -21.81 -7.69 -4.67
N ALA A 13 -21.12 -7.15 -5.68
CA ALA A 13 -19.68 -7.27 -5.81
C ALA A 13 -19.03 -6.56 -4.61
N LEU A 14 -18.42 -7.34 -3.71
CA LEU A 14 -17.49 -6.80 -2.73
C LEU A 14 -16.21 -6.44 -3.50
N ALA A 15 -16.17 -5.23 -4.04
CA ALA A 15 -14.95 -4.70 -4.64
C ALA A 15 -13.91 -4.56 -3.52
N ALA A 16 -12.92 -5.45 -3.49
CA ALA A 16 -11.73 -5.23 -2.70
C ALA A 16 -11.12 -3.90 -3.16
N ALA A 17 -10.88 -2.98 -2.22
CA ALA A 17 -10.15 -1.75 -2.53
C ALA A 17 -8.84 -2.14 -3.22
N PRO A 18 -8.43 -1.43 -4.29
CA PRO A 18 -7.20 -1.77 -4.99
C PRO A 18 -6.04 -1.77 -3.98
N ALA A 19 -5.38 -2.92 -3.84
CA ALA A 19 -4.07 -3.01 -3.22
C ALA A 19 -3.17 -2.07 -4.01
N GLY A 20 -2.92 -0.85 -3.51
CA GLY A 20 -2.21 0.15 -4.29
C GLY A 20 -2.46 1.62 -3.95
N ALA A 21 -3.55 1.96 -3.26
CA ALA A 21 -3.93 3.37 -3.09
C ALA A 21 -3.38 4.05 -1.81
N GLY A 22 -2.63 3.35 -0.97
CA GLY A 22 -2.12 3.85 0.31
C GLY A 22 -0.63 4.11 0.30
N GLN A 23 -0.20 5.09 1.10
CA GLN A 23 1.20 5.33 1.42
C GLN A 23 1.51 4.71 2.79
N ILE A 24 2.64 4.03 2.90
CA ILE A 24 3.15 3.44 4.14
C ILE A 24 4.50 4.07 4.43
N LEU A 25 4.63 4.72 5.60
CA LEU A 25 5.91 5.20 6.11
C LEU A 25 6.37 4.28 7.25
N ILE A 26 7.54 3.68 7.07
CA ILE A 26 8.21 2.89 8.10
C ILE A 26 9.39 3.72 8.59
N SER A 27 9.39 4.12 9.86
CA SER A 27 10.42 5.00 10.43
C SER A 27 11.40 4.27 11.34
N ASN A 28 12.62 4.82 11.44
CA ASN A 28 13.65 4.38 12.38
C ASN A 28 13.97 2.87 12.28
N VAL A 29 14.20 2.41 11.04
CA VAL A 29 14.60 1.04 10.74
C VAL A 29 16.01 0.98 10.18
N ASN A 30 16.65 -0.16 10.34
CA ASN A 30 17.91 -0.43 9.66
C ASN A 30 17.63 -1.14 8.33
N VAL A 31 18.29 -0.70 7.25
CA VAL A 31 18.07 -1.21 5.89
C VAL A 31 19.36 -1.80 5.34
N PHE A 32 19.28 -3.04 4.87
CA PHE A 32 20.29 -3.67 4.03
C PHE A 32 19.74 -3.72 2.60
N ASP A 33 20.36 -2.98 1.68
CA ASP A 33 19.83 -2.77 0.32
C ASP A 33 20.33 -3.82 -0.70
N GLY A 34 21.27 -4.68 -0.31
CA GLY A 34 21.84 -5.71 -1.17
C GLY A 34 22.80 -5.18 -2.24
N VAL A 35 23.13 -3.88 -2.22
CA VAL A 35 24.10 -3.24 -3.13
C VAL A 35 25.32 -2.77 -2.35
N ASN A 36 25.11 -2.16 -1.18
CA ASN A 36 26.15 -1.67 -0.30
C ASN A 36 26.44 -2.70 0.80
N GLU A 37 27.72 -2.86 1.16
CA GLU A 37 28.10 -3.71 2.30
C GLU A 37 27.69 -3.11 3.64
N ALA A 38 27.62 -1.77 3.71
CA ALA A 38 27.25 -1.04 4.92
C ALA A 38 25.73 -1.03 5.12
N LEU A 39 25.30 -1.20 6.38
CA LEU A 39 23.92 -1.07 6.80
C LEU A 39 23.52 0.41 6.86
N ILE A 40 22.36 0.77 6.30
CA ILE A 40 21.78 2.10 6.46
C ILE A 40 21.03 2.12 7.79
N GLU A 41 21.55 2.82 8.79
CA GLU A 41 20.96 2.85 10.13
C GLU A 41 19.94 3.98 10.31
N LYS A 42 18.90 3.72 11.11
CA LYS A 42 17.87 4.71 11.49
C LYS A 42 17.23 5.41 10.28
N ALA A 43 17.05 4.68 9.18
CA ALA A 43 16.40 5.18 7.99
C ALA A 43 14.87 5.19 8.12
N ASN A 44 14.25 5.91 7.20
CA ASN A 44 12.83 5.92 6.93
C ASN A 44 12.60 5.35 5.52
N VAL A 45 11.57 4.52 5.37
CA VAL A 45 11.21 3.86 4.10
C VAL A 45 9.79 4.25 3.74
N LEU A 46 9.62 4.84 2.56
CA LEU A 46 8.33 5.19 1.99
C LEU A 46 7.92 4.15 0.96
N VAL A 47 6.74 3.58 1.13
CA VAL A 47 6.12 2.66 0.17
C VAL A 47 4.85 3.31 -0.38
N GLU A 48 4.73 3.33 -1.70
CA GLU A 48 3.54 3.82 -2.42
C GLU A 48 3.01 2.71 -3.30
N GLY A 49 1.81 2.22 -2.95
CA GLY A 49 1.27 1.01 -3.54
C GLY A 49 2.18 -0.19 -3.33
N GLU A 50 2.79 -0.70 -4.39
CA GLU A 50 3.71 -1.85 -4.38
C GLU A 50 5.19 -1.45 -4.54
N MET A 51 5.48 -0.14 -4.56
CA MET A 51 6.81 0.40 -4.85
C MET A 51 7.45 0.99 -3.58
N ILE A 52 8.74 0.70 -3.36
CA ILE A 52 9.56 1.49 -2.43
C ILE A 52 9.91 2.81 -3.12
N ALA A 53 9.22 3.88 -2.73
CA ALA A 53 9.35 5.19 -3.36
C ALA A 53 10.60 5.95 -2.88
N ALA A 54 10.98 5.78 -1.61
CA ALA A 54 12.16 6.44 -1.04
C ALA A 54 12.72 5.68 0.17
N ILE A 55 14.05 5.77 0.33
CA ILE A 55 14.78 5.37 1.54
C ILE A 55 15.67 6.56 1.92
N SER A 56 15.56 7.06 3.15
CA SER A 56 16.33 8.23 3.60
C SER A 56 16.61 8.20 5.10
N THR A 57 17.78 8.68 5.53
CA THR A 57 18.07 8.96 6.95
C THR A 57 17.45 10.28 7.42
N ASP A 58 17.05 11.14 6.48
CA ASP A 58 16.31 12.36 6.78
C ASP A 58 14.80 12.07 6.90
N PRO A 59 14.02 12.93 7.56
CA PRO A 59 12.57 12.80 7.63
C PRO A 59 11.93 12.76 6.23
N ILE A 60 10.98 11.86 6.03
CA ILE A 60 10.18 11.79 4.80
C ILE A 60 8.77 12.29 5.12
N SER A 61 8.30 13.25 4.34
CA SER A 61 6.91 13.71 4.43
C SER A 61 5.99 12.69 3.74
N ALA A 62 5.08 12.11 4.50
CA ALA A 62 4.01 11.25 3.99
C ALA A 62 2.68 12.02 4.00
N GLY A 63 1.89 11.92 2.93
CA GLY A 63 0.55 12.52 2.78
C GLY A 63 -0.57 11.74 3.48
N GLY A 64 -0.23 10.75 4.32
CA GLY A 64 -1.18 9.97 5.10
C GLY A 64 -1.72 10.74 6.32
N ARG A 65 -3.03 10.60 6.56
CA ARG A 65 -3.87 11.36 7.51
C ARG A 65 -3.50 11.17 8.98
#